data_AF-A0A3G8ZFZ7-F1
#
_entry.id   AF-A0A3G8ZFZ7-F1
#
_cell.length_a   1.000
_cell.length_b   1.000
_cell.length_c   1.000
_cell.angle_alpha   90.00
_cell.angle_beta   90.00
_cell.angle_gamma   90.00
#
_symmetry.space_group_name_H-M   'P 1'
#
loop_
_entity.id
_entity.type
_entity.pdbx_description
1 polymer ?
#
loop_
_entity_poly.entity_id
_entity_poly.type
_entity_poly.pdbx_seq_one_letter_code
_entity_poly.pdbx_strand_id
1 'polypeptide(L)'
;MKLRIENWIENNNFSEDVNVLFTDAVTCYKARANRASLLFSYLAFLTILKERIIEGTKPNLFPQGEWDKLISKLQNEDLWEANVFDATQQQEKIDQATKQRIKDPIFSLNDNLRLQIKYWKDRRNDCAHYKDNIIDTFHIENFWAFMESNMSKITIEGGMQSLINKIYKHFDPTITPPDKDITPLIQEVEYSVERSKLKHFWETLLNNGEWDFDLSKRKQELISKSLEVNKDFVNDSLIAIVKANKFYLKDFLSNHTDKVLRFNFNEEEVRKFWKTQLPSCNNILGLYTSFLRNGLIPQNEIAEANRTIISAIREYSPTINEHQILLGNGFLNTFKEEVLNNSSFVGYKSYLWVNDRADIISGVIKNYPPDNDIINRLVEHYNQRDNSDWLLERFNNIFIEGSTITNEYKSILQSNNVEIPEKLKKYFP
;
A
#
# COMPACT_ATOMS: atom_id res chain seq x y z
N MET A 1 12.57 25.59 -23.13
CA MET A 1 12.01 25.12 -21.86
C MET A 1 10.82 24.23 -22.18
N LYS A 2 10.77 23.03 -21.60
CA LYS A 2 9.65 22.10 -21.78
C LYS A 2 8.50 22.47 -20.85
N LEU A 3 7.29 22.55 -21.37
CA LEU A 3 6.09 22.92 -20.63
C LEU A 3 5.56 21.71 -19.85
N ARG A 4 4.82 21.98 -18.77
CA ARG A 4 4.14 20.94 -17.98
C ARG A 4 3.23 20.06 -18.84
N ILE A 5 2.46 20.66 -19.75
CA ILE A 5 1.55 19.93 -20.64
C ILE A 5 2.30 18.95 -21.56
N GLU A 6 3.52 19.30 -22.01
CA GLU A 6 4.33 18.43 -22.87
C GLU A 6 4.71 17.14 -22.15
N ASN A 7 5.03 17.21 -20.85
CA ASN A 7 5.27 16.01 -20.04
C ASN A 7 3.98 15.20 -19.85
N TRP A 8 2.83 15.86 -19.67
CA TRP A 8 1.56 15.16 -19.53
C TRP A 8 1.17 14.42 -20.82
N ILE A 9 1.38 15.03 -21.98
CA ILE A 9 1.10 14.42 -23.29
C ILE A 9 1.93 13.14 -23.47
N GLU A 10 3.25 13.23 -23.25
CA GLU A 10 4.16 12.08 -23.38
C GLU A 10 3.80 10.92 -22.45
N ASN A 11 3.29 11.21 -21.24
CA ASN A 11 2.94 10.18 -20.25
C ASN A 11 1.61 9.47 -20.54
N ASN A 12 0.74 10.01 -21.39
CA ASN A 12 -0.61 9.46 -21.63
C ASN A 12 -0.73 8.60 -22.91
N ASN A 13 0.35 8.46 -23.71
CA ASN A 13 0.39 7.63 -24.92
C ASN A 13 -0.85 7.81 -25.83
N PHE A 14 -1.16 9.05 -26.20
CA PHE A 14 -2.28 9.34 -27.09
C PHE A 14 -2.04 8.83 -28.53
N SER A 15 -3.11 8.78 -29.33
CA SER A 15 -3.04 8.50 -30.77
C SER A 15 -2.18 9.53 -31.52
N GLU A 16 -1.76 9.18 -32.73
CA GLU A 16 -0.99 10.08 -33.59
C GLU A 16 -1.77 11.38 -33.87
N ASP A 17 -3.06 11.28 -34.18
CA ASP A 17 -3.94 12.44 -34.45
C ASP A 17 -3.99 13.40 -33.26
N VAL A 18 -4.15 12.87 -32.05
CA VAL A 18 -4.16 13.69 -30.82
C VAL A 18 -2.80 14.32 -30.56
N ASN A 19 -1.70 13.59 -30.78
CA ASN A 19 -0.35 14.11 -30.58
C ASN A 19 0.00 15.23 -31.56
N VAL A 20 -0.42 15.12 -32.83
CA VAL A 20 -0.26 16.20 -33.82
C VAL A 20 -1.00 17.45 -33.37
N LEU A 21 -2.26 17.33 -32.96
CA LEU A 21 -3.06 18.46 -32.47
C LEU A 21 -2.43 19.14 -31.25
N PHE A 22 -1.91 18.37 -30.29
CA PHE A 22 -1.21 18.94 -29.14
C PHE A 22 0.12 19.61 -29.52
N THR A 23 0.86 19.04 -30.47
CA THR A 23 2.11 19.62 -30.98
C THR A 23 1.85 20.99 -31.61
N ASP A 24 0.78 21.11 -32.41
CA ASP A 24 0.35 22.37 -32.99
C ASP A 24 -0.12 23.36 -31.91
N ALA A 25 -0.85 22.88 -30.91
CA ALA A 25 -1.31 23.70 -29.78
C ALA A 25 -0.13 24.31 -29.00
N VAL A 26 0.88 23.49 -28.68
CA VAL A 26 2.10 23.91 -27.96
C VAL A 26 2.95 24.84 -28.81
N THR A 27 3.07 24.58 -30.11
CA THR A 27 3.80 25.43 -31.06
C THR A 27 3.15 26.82 -31.13
N CYS A 28 1.83 26.86 -31.28
CA CYS A 28 1.06 28.11 -31.27
C CYS A 28 1.20 28.86 -29.94
N TYR A 29 1.16 28.15 -28.80
CA TYR A 29 1.35 28.76 -27.48
C TYR A 29 2.73 29.42 -27.36
N LYS A 30 3.80 28.71 -27.74
CA LYS A 30 5.18 29.22 -27.71
C LYS A 30 5.36 30.42 -28.65
N ALA A 31 4.62 30.47 -29.75
CA ALA A 31 4.57 31.59 -30.69
C ALA A 31 3.63 32.75 -30.26
N ARG A 32 2.98 32.65 -29.08
CA ARG A 32 1.95 33.60 -28.60
C ARG A 32 0.72 33.72 -29.50
N ALA A 33 0.46 32.71 -30.33
CA ALA A 33 -0.76 32.56 -31.10
C ALA A 33 -1.87 31.94 -30.22
N ASN A 34 -2.29 32.68 -29.19
CA ASN A 34 -3.15 32.19 -28.10
C ASN A 34 -4.47 31.58 -28.58
N ARG A 35 -5.17 32.25 -29.51
CA ARG A 35 -6.42 31.75 -30.09
C ARG A 35 -6.22 30.42 -30.82
N ALA A 36 -5.18 30.30 -31.64
CA ALA A 36 -4.87 29.06 -32.35
C ALA A 36 -4.48 27.94 -31.38
N SER A 37 -3.69 28.26 -30.36
CA SER A 37 -3.32 27.29 -29.32
C SER A 37 -4.55 26.73 -28.60
N LEU A 38 -5.52 27.57 -28.23
CA LEU A 38 -6.76 27.12 -27.59
C LEU A 38 -7.62 26.27 -28.55
N LEU A 39 -7.71 26.65 -29.83
CA LEU A 39 -8.43 25.88 -30.86
C LEU A 39 -7.86 24.47 -31.00
N PHE A 40 -6.55 24.34 -31.20
CA PHE A 40 -5.90 23.03 -31.34
C PHE A 40 -5.99 22.20 -30.06
N SER A 41 -5.84 22.83 -28.89
CA SER A 41 -6.02 22.15 -27.60
C SER A 41 -7.44 21.59 -27.46
N TYR A 42 -8.45 22.37 -27.85
CA TYR A 42 -9.85 21.94 -27.75
C TYR A 42 -10.18 20.85 -28.77
N LEU A 43 -9.58 20.92 -29.96
CA LEU A 43 -9.71 19.88 -30.97
C LEU A 43 -9.10 18.57 -30.47
N ALA A 44 -7.88 18.61 -29.91
CA ALA A 44 -7.24 17.46 -29.28
C ALA A 44 -8.14 16.85 -28.18
N PHE A 45 -8.71 17.70 -27.32
CA PHE A 45 -9.67 17.26 -26.29
C PHE A 45 -10.86 16.51 -26.89
N LEU A 46 -11.54 17.07 -27.91
CA LEU A 46 -12.67 16.40 -28.55
C LEU A 46 -12.26 15.12 -29.28
N THR A 47 -11.08 15.08 -29.90
CA THR A 47 -10.57 13.86 -30.56
C THR A 47 -10.37 12.73 -29.55
N ILE A 48 -9.81 13.00 -28.37
CA ILE A 48 -9.70 11.98 -27.31
C ILE A 48 -11.09 11.46 -26.91
N LEU A 49 -12.09 12.34 -26.81
CA LEU A 49 -13.46 11.94 -26.47
C LEU A 49 -14.13 11.15 -27.60
N LYS A 50 -13.87 11.50 -28.87
CA LYS A 50 -14.31 10.74 -30.05
C LYS A 50 -13.78 9.32 -30.01
N GLU A 51 -12.46 9.16 -29.82
CA GLU A 51 -11.79 7.87 -29.75
C GLU A 51 -12.36 7.01 -28.61
N ARG A 52 -12.56 7.60 -27.43
CA ARG A 52 -13.19 6.91 -26.29
C ARG A 52 -14.60 6.38 -26.60
N ILE A 53 -15.39 7.12 -27.38
CA ILE A 53 -16.72 6.64 -27.80
C ILE A 53 -16.59 5.49 -28.80
N ILE A 54 -15.67 5.59 -29.77
CA ILE A 54 -15.49 4.58 -30.83
C ILE A 54 -14.95 3.27 -30.27
N GLU A 55 -13.96 3.34 -29.39
CA GLU A 55 -13.30 2.17 -28.78
C GLU A 55 -14.05 1.61 -27.56
N GLY A 56 -14.94 2.42 -27.00
CA GLY A 56 -15.59 2.13 -25.73
C GLY A 56 -16.80 1.20 -25.83
N THR A 57 -17.13 0.58 -24.70
CA THR A 57 -18.34 -0.22 -24.56
C THR A 57 -19.54 0.69 -24.34
N LYS A 58 -20.61 0.48 -25.11
CA LYS A 58 -21.89 1.18 -24.95
C LYS A 58 -22.38 1.11 -23.49
N PRO A 59 -22.87 2.22 -22.89
CA PRO A 59 -23.50 2.16 -21.57
C PRO A 59 -24.67 1.16 -21.53
N ASN A 60 -24.88 0.52 -20.38
CA ASN A 60 -25.81 -0.61 -20.23
C ASN A 60 -27.24 -0.25 -20.66
N LEU A 61 -27.78 0.86 -20.14
CA LEU A 61 -29.15 1.31 -20.44
C LEU A 61 -29.24 2.20 -21.68
N PHE A 62 -28.15 2.37 -22.44
CA PHE A 62 -28.18 3.14 -23.69
C PHE A 62 -28.69 2.27 -24.85
N PRO A 63 -29.66 2.71 -25.66
CA PRO A 63 -30.19 1.90 -26.77
C PRO A 63 -29.14 1.63 -27.85
N GLN A 64 -29.00 0.36 -28.29
CA GLN A 64 -28.01 -0.05 -29.30
C GLN A 64 -28.15 0.73 -30.61
N GLY A 65 -29.36 0.85 -31.15
CA GLY A 65 -29.59 1.57 -32.41
C GLY A 65 -29.29 3.08 -32.34
N GLU A 66 -29.29 3.68 -31.15
CA GLU A 66 -28.82 5.06 -30.98
C GLU A 66 -27.28 5.13 -30.91
N TRP A 67 -26.64 4.12 -30.31
CA TRP A 67 -25.20 4.00 -30.24
C TRP A 67 -24.59 3.83 -31.64
N ASP A 68 -25.13 2.91 -32.45
CA ASP A 68 -24.64 2.68 -33.81
C ASP A 68 -24.75 3.94 -34.68
N LYS A 69 -25.85 4.70 -34.52
CA LYS A 69 -26.04 6.00 -35.18
C LYS A 69 -25.03 7.04 -34.71
N LEU A 70 -24.72 7.08 -33.42
CA LEU A 70 -23.69 7.97 -32.88
C LEU A 70 -22.33 7.64 -33.52
N ILE A 71 -21.92 6.37 -33.53
CA ILE A 71 -20.66 5.93 -34.16
C ILE A 71 -20.59 6.35 -35.62
N SER A 72 -21.67 6.14 -36.39
CA SER A 72 -21.74 6.56 -37.79
C SER A 72 -21.59 8.08 -37.95
N LYS A 73 -22.19 8.89 -37.07
CA LYS A 73 -22.02 10.36 -37.09
C LYS A 73 -20.60 10.80 -36.70
N LEU A 74 -19.92 10.06 -35.83
CA LEU A 74 -18.53 10.36 -35.45
C LEU A 74 -17.53 10.10 -36.58
N GLN A 75 -17.89 9.28 -37.57
CA GLN A 75 -17.10 9.07 -38.78
C GLN A 75 -17.31 10.15 -39.85
N ASN A 76 -18.28 11.06 -39.64
CA ASN A 76 -18.56 12.16 -40.56
C ASN A 76 -17.84 13.44 -40.11
N GLU A 77 -16.93 13.96 -40.93
CA GLU A 77 -16.08 15.12 -40.64
C GLU A 77 -16.86 16.39 -40.31
N ASP A 78 -18.04 16.60 -40.90
CA ASP A 78 -18.83 17.81 -40.67
C ASP A 78 -19.65 17.76 -39.36
N LEU A 79 -19.84 16.56 -38.80
CA LEU A 79 -20.80 16.33 -37.72
C LEU A 79 -20.15 15.89 -36.41
N TRP A 80 -18.94 15.32 -36.45
CA TRP A 80 -18.40 14.64 -35.29
C TRP A 80 -18.16 15.58 -34.10
N GLU A 81 -17.60 16.79 -34.29
CA GLU A 81 -17.33 17.73 -33.19
C GLU A 81 -18.59 18.03 -32.38
N ALA A 82 -19.70 18.31 -33.07
CA ALA A 82 -20.98 18.61 -32.45
C ALA A 82 -21.55 17.39 -31.71
N ASN A 83 -21.47 16.20 -32.30
CA ASN A 83 -22.00 14.98 -31.68
C ASN A 83 -21.16 14.53 -30.47
N VAL A 84 -19.83 14.70 -30.49
CA VAL A 84 -18.98 14.48 -29.32
C VAL A 84 -19.37 15.44 -28.20
N PHE A 85 -19.53 16.73 -28.51
CA PHE A 85 -19.95 17.70 -27.50
C PHE A 85 -21.31 17.33 -26.91
N ASP A 86 -22.30 17.02 -27.75
CA ASP A 86 -23.65 16.63 -27.28
C ASP A 86 -23.59 15.38 -26.40
N ALA A 87 -22.72 14.42 -26.72
CA ALA A 87 -22.47 13.26 -25.86
C ALA A 87 -21.96 13.64 -24.47
N THR A 88 -21.10 14.67 -24.36
CA THR A 88 -20.67 15.20 -23.05
C THR A 88 -21.76 15.92 -22.28
N GLN A 89 -22.83 16.38 -22.95
CA GLN A 89 -23.92 17.13 -22.31
C GLN A 89 -25.11 16.23 -21.96
N GLN A 90 -25.21 15.04 -22.58
CA GLN A 90 -26.31 14.11 -22.34
C GLN A 90 -26.34 13.62 -20.89
N GLN A 91 -27.46 13.84 -20.21
CA GLN A 91 -27.73 13.34 -18.86
C GLN A 91 -28.48 12.01 -18.86
N GLU A 92 -28.49 11.31 -17.72
CA GLU A 92 -29.41 10.19 -17.53
C GLU A 92 -30.88 10.60 -17.72
N LYS A 93 -31.68 9.63 -18.15
CA LYS A 93 -33.14 9.76 -18.14
C LYS A 93 -33.70 8.92 -17.01
N ILE A 94 -34.49 9.54 -16.13
CA ILE A 94 -35.18 8.89 -15.02
C ILE A 94 -36.67 8.86 -15.33
N ASP A 95 -37.28 7.70 -15.14
CA ASP A 95 -38.72 7.55 -15.20
C ASP A 95 -39.37 8.25 -13.99
N GLN A 96 -40.27 9.19 -14.24
CA GLN A 96 -40.82 10.05 -13.19
C GLN A 96 -41.74 9.30 -12.22
N ALA A 97 -42.36 8.21 -12.66
CA ALA A 97 -43.31 7.43 -11.87
C ALA A 97 -42.60 6.41 -10.96
N THR A 98 -41.61 5.71 -11.49
CA THR A 98 -40.87 4.66 -10.78
C THR A 98 -39.59 5.16 -10.10
N LYS A 99 -39.14 6.38 -10.43
CA LYS A 99 -37.85 6.97 -10.03
C LYS A 99 -36.64 6.12 -10.45
N GLN A 100 -36.82 5.19 -11.39
CA GLN A 100 -35.75 4.35 -11.90
C GLN A 100 -35.07 5.00 -13.11
N ARG A 101 -33.77 4.76 -13.24
CA ARG A 101 -33.02 5.17 -14.43
C ARG A 101 -33.43 4.28 -15.61
N ILE A 102 -33.81 4.89 -16.72
CA ILE A 102 -34.25 4.21 -17.95
C ILE A 102 -33.32 4.42 -19.14
N LYS A 103 -32.40 5.40 -19.04
CA LYS A 103 -31.33 5.60 -20.03
C LYS A 103 -30.11 6.18 -19.36
N ASP A 104 -28.96 5.59 -19.64
CA ASP A 104 -27.66 6.09 -19.19
C ASP A 104 -27.18 7.24 -20.10
N PRO A 105 -26.38 8.17 -19.56
CA PRO A 105 -25.61 9.10 -20.39
C PRO A 105 -24.48 8.37 -21.13
N ILE A 106 -23.92 8.98 -22.18
CA ILE A 106 -22.74 8.42 -22.88
C ILE A 106 -21.51 8.52 -21.99
N PHE A 107 -21.25 9.70 -21.43
CA PHE A 107 -20.22 9.89 -20.42
C PHE A 107 -20.85 10.05 -19.04
N SER A 108 -20.32 9.32 -18.06
CA SER A 108 -20.77 9.37 -16.67
C SER A 108 -20.21 10.61 -15.96
N LEU A 109 -20.72 11.80 -16.32
CA LEU A 109 -20.28 13.09 -15.81
C LEU A 109 -21.29 13.71 -14.85
N ASN A 110 -20.78 14.35 -13.79
CA ASN A 110 -21.58 15.23 -12.94
C ASN A 110 -21.85 16.58 -13.60
N ASP A 111 -22.87 17.30 -13.13
CA ASP A 111 -23.33 18.55 -13.73
C ASP A 111 -22.26 19.65 -13.73
N ASN A 112 -21.41 19.71 -12.71
CA ASN A 112 -20.32 20.67 -12.64
C ASN A 112 -19.33 20.47 -13.79
N LEU A 113 -18.91 19.22 -14.03
CA LEU A 113 -18.00 18.91 -15.12
C LEU A 113 -18.61 19.19 -16.50
N ARG A 114 -19.92 18.96 -16.67
CA ARG A 114 -20.64 19.32 -17.91
C ARG A 114 -20.61 20.83 -18.16
N LEU A 115 -20.85 21.63 -17.12
CA LEU A 115 -20.78 23.10 -17.19
C LEU A 115 -19.36 23.59 -17.54
N GLN A 116 -18.32 22.98 -16.96
CA GLN A 116 -16.93 23.31 -17.29
C GLN A 116 -16.58 22.97 -18.74
N ILE A 117 -17.02 21.82 -19.26
CA ILE A 117 -16.83 21.45 -20.68
C ILE A 117 -17.54 22.48 -21.58
N LYS A 118 -18.77 22.87 -21.23
CA LYS A 118 -19.52 23.90 -21.97
C LYS A 118 -18.78 25.25 -21.98
N TYR A 119 -18.20 25.66 -20.85
CA TYR A 119 -17.38 26.87 -20.80
C TYR A 119 -16.23 26.85 -21.82
N TRP A 120 -15.53 25.73 -21.96
CA TRP A 120 -14.43 25.60 -22.92
C TRP A 120 -14.90 25.61 -24.37
N LYS A 121 -16.07 25.04 -24.67
CA LYS A 121 -16.72 25.19 -25.98
C LYS A 121 -16.97 26.66 -26.31
N ASP A 122 -17.47 27.43 -25.35
CA ASP A 122 -17.75 28.85 -25.56
C ASP A 122 -16.46 29.65 -25.81
N ARG A 123 -15.36 29.34 -25.10
CA ARG A 123 -14.04 29.95 -25.36
C ARG A 123 -13.46 29.56 -26.73
N ARG A 124 -13.64 28.31 -27.17
CA ARG A 124 -13.30 27.87 -28.54
C ARG A 124 -14.08 28.68 -29.58
N ASN A 125 -15.38 28.88 -29.37
CA ASN A 125 -16.22 29.69 -30.25
C ASN A 125 -15.78 31.16 -30.32
N ASP A 126 -15.32 31.73 -29.20
CA ASP A 126 -14.75 33.09 -29.18
C ASP A 126 -13.49 33.17 -30.04
N CYS A 127 -12.65 32.12 -30.04
CA CYS A 127 -11.46 32.02 -30.88
C CYS A 127 -11.82 31.94 -32.37
N ALA A 128 -12.73 31.03 -32.73
CA ALA A 128 -13.11 30.75 -34.13
C ALA A 128 -13.85 31.91 -34.82
N HIS A 129 -14.72 32.62 -34.09
CA HIS A 129 -15.57 33.67 -34.65
C HIS A 129 -15.10 35.10 -34.36
N TYR A 130 -13.86 35.26 -33.90
CA TYR A 130 -13.26 36.55 -33.56
C TYR A 130 -14.15 37.45 -32.69
N LYS A 131 -14.79 36.88 -31.67
CA LYS A 131 -15.62 37.64 -30.73
C LYS A 131 -14.75 38.54 -29.84
N ASP A 132 -15.36 39.59 -29.26
CA ASP A 132 -14.70 40.68 -28.50
C ASP A 132 -13.97 40.25 -27.22
N ASN A 133 -14.05 38.97 -26.82
CA ASN A 133 -13.36 38.46 -25.64
C ASN A 133 -11.86 38.29 -25.88
N ILE A 134 -11.06 38.74 -24.91
CA ILE A 134 -9.60 38.55 -24.90
C ILE A 134 -9.29 37.08 -24.58
N ILE A 135 -8.49 36.45 -25.44
CA ILE A 135 -7.94 35.11 -25.21
C ILE A 135 -6.43 35.25 -25.05
N ASP A 136 -5.93 34.82 -23.91
CA ASP A 136 -4.54 35.00 -23.49
C ASP A 136 -3.95 33.70 -22.91
N THR A 137 -2.65 33.67 -22.64
CA THR A 137 -1.89 32.48 -22.21
C THR A 137 -2.53 31.77 -21.01
N PHE A 138 -3.04 32.52 -20.04
CA PHE A 138 -3.68 31.94 -18.85
C PHE A 138 -4.94 31.13 -19.16
N HIS A 139 -5.65 31.44 -20.25
CA HIS A 139 -6.81 30.64 -20.66
C HIS A 139 -6.37 29.27 -21.19
N ILE A 140 -5.26 29.22 -21.94
CA ILE A 140 -4.70 27.98 -22.46
C ILE A 140 -4.15 27.12 -21.32
N GLU A 141 -3.36 27.72 -20.43
CA GLU A 141 -2.81 27.02 -19.27
C GLU A 141 -3.91 26.49 -18.35
N ASN A 142 -4.97 27.26 -18.13
CA ASN A 142 -6.12 26.81 -17.35
C ASN A 142 -6.88 25.68 -18.06
N PHE A 143 -6.99 25.70 -19.39
CA PHE A 143 -7.60 24.60 -20.13
C PHE A 143 -6.76 23.32 -20.06
N TRP A 144 -5.45 23.43 -20.17
CA TRP A 144 -4.51 22.33 -19.98
C TRP A 144 -4.63 21.75 -18.57
N ALA A 145 -4.63 22.60 -17.53
CA ALA A 145 -4.84 22.15 -16.15
C ALA A 145 -6.20 21.45 -15.96
N PHE A 146 -7.25 21.94 -16.63
CA PHE A 146 -8.56 21.29 -16.66
C PHE A 146 -8.48 19.88 -17.27
N MET A 147 -7.82 19.71 -18.42
CA MET A 147 -7.65 18.39 -19.04
C MET A 147 -6.86 17.45 -18.14
N GLU A 148 -5.69 17.89 -17.64
CA GLU A 148 -4.86 17.09 -16.74
C GLU A 148 -5.64 16.58 -15.52
N SER A 149 -6.53 17.40 -14.98
CA SER A 149 -7.28 17.10 -13.75
C SER A 149 -8.57 16.31 -13.95
N ASN A 150 -9.09 16.25 -15.18
CA ASN A 150 -10.43 15.71 -15.44
C ASN A 150 -10.48 14.64 -16.54
N MET A 151 -9.44 14.48 -17.35
CA MET A 151 -9.48 13.49 -18.43
C MET A 151 -9.70 12.06 -17.92
N SER A 152 -9.21 11.67 -16.75
CA SER A 152 -9.49 10.34 -16.21
C SER A 152 -10.93 10.16 -15.71
N LYS A 153 -11.66 11.25 -15.46
CA LYS A 153 -13.07 11.25 -15.06
C LYS A 153 -14.03 11.15 -16.25
N ILE A 154 -13.62 11.65 -17.42
CA ILE A 154 -14.48 11.74 -18.61
C ILE A 154 -14.48 10.42 -19.39
N THR A 155 -14.96 9.34 -18.77
CA THR A 155 -15.07 8.02 -19.40
C THR A 155 -16.53 7.59 -19.51
N ILE A 156 -16.80 6.58 -20.34
CA ILE A 156 -18.16 6.09 -20.57
C ILE A 156 -18.75 5.49 -19.29
N GLU A 157 -18.01 4.56 -18.68
CA GLU A 157 -18.39 3.87 -17.45
C GLU A 157 -18.15 4.70 -16.16
N GLY A 158 -17.48 5.85 -16.28
CA GLY A 158 -17.06 6.71 -15.17
C GLY A 158 -15.64 6.39 -14.68
N GLY A 159 -14.93 7.41 -14.20
CA GLY A 159 -13.50 7.32 -13.87
C GLY A 159 -13.18 6.18 -12.87
N MET A 160 -14.00 6.02 -11.85
CA MET A 160 -13.84 4.98 -10.83
C MET A 160 -13.94 3.56 -11.42
N GLN A 161 -15.02 3.28 -12.18
CA GLN A 161 -15.22 1.95 -12.77
C GLN A 161 -14.13 1.63 -13.79
N SER A 162 -13.72 2.63 -14.58
CA SER A 162 -12.66 2.47 -15.55
C SER A 162 -11.32 2.15 -14.88
N LEU A 163 -11.01 2.82 -13.78
CA LEU A 163 -9.81 2.52 -13.01
C LEU A 163 -9.86 1.11 -12.39
N ILE A 164 -11.00 0.70 -11.84
CA ILE A 164 -11.19 -0.68 -11.34
C ILE A 164 -10.91 -1.70 -12.44
N ASN A 165 -11.45 -1.49 -13.64
CA ASN A 165 -11.24 -2.38 -14.78
C ASN A 165 -9.77 -2.43 -15.22
N LYS A 166 -9.09 -1.28 -15.25
CA LYS A 166 -7.64 -1.22 -15.52
C LYS A 166 -6.83 -2.00 -14.48
N ILE A 167 -7.17 -1.87 -13.19
CA ILE A 167 -6.50 -2.59 -12.10
C ILE A 167 -6.74 -4.11 -12.23
N TYR A 168 -7.95 -4.55 -12.57
CA TYR A 168 -8.19 -5.98 -12.81
C TYR A 168 -7.38 -6.51 -14.00
N LYS A 169 -7.35 -5.78 -15.12
CA LYS A 169 -6.52 -6.15 -16.29
C LYS A 169 -5.03 -6.18 -15.97
N HIS A 170 -4.57 -5.28 -15.10
CA HIS A 170 -3.18 -5.24 -14.65
C HIS A 170 -2.78 -6.52 -13.92
N PHE A 171 -3.66 -7.06 -13.09
CA PHE A 171 -3.42 -8.30 -12.37
C PHE A 171 -3.80 -9.58 -13.13
N ASP A 172 -4.25 -9.47 -14.37
CA ASP A 172 -4.50 -10.61 -15.25
C ASP A 172 -3.21 -10.99 -15.99
N PRO A 173 -2.55 -12.12 -15.64
CA PRO A 173 -1.29 -12.53 -16.24
C PRO A 173 -1.43 -12.93 -17.73
N THR A 174 -2.65 -13.11 -18.23
CA THR A 174 -2.90 -13.38 -19.66
C THR A 174 -2.86 -12.11 -20.50
N ILE A 175 -3.02 -10.94 -19.86
CA ILE A 175 -3.09 -9.63 -20.52
C ILE A 175 -1.85 -8.78 -20.19
N THR A 176 -1.40 -8.81 -18.94
CA THR A 176 -0.34 -7.94 -18.42
C THR A 176 0.80 -8.76 -17.82
N PRO A 177 2.07 -8.44 -18.13
CA PRO A 177 3.23 -9.07 -17.49
C PRO A 177 3.16 -8.93 -15.95
N PRO A 178 3.44 -10.00 -15.18
CA PRO A 178 3.33 -9.98 -13.70
C PRO A 178 4.25 -8.98 -12.98
N ASP A 179 5.27 -8.46 -13.65
CA ASP A 179 6.28 -7.53 -13.14
C ASP A 179 5.99 -6.06 -13.53
N LYS A 180 4.93 -5.80 -14.29
CA LYS A 180 4.55 -4.45 -14.67
C LYS A 180 4.23 -3.63 -13.42
N ASP A 181 4.74 -2.41 -13.35
CA ASP A 181 4.49 -1.51 -12.20
C ASP A 181 3.04 -1.02 -12.17
N ILE A 182 2.37 -1.19 -11.03
CA ILE A 182 1.00 -0.72 -10.79
C ILE A 182 0.92 0.76 -10.39
N THR A 183 2.05 1.35 -10.00
CA THR A 183 2.13 2.72 -9.48
C THR A 183 1.39 3.76 -10.35
N PRO A 184 1.49 3.73 -11.69
CA PRO A 184 0.74 4.67 -12.54
C PRO A 184 -0.77 4.60 -12.34
N LEU A 185 -1.33 3.40 -12.19
CA LEU A 185 -2.77 3.21 -11.95
C LEU A 185 -3.17 3.65 -10.54
N ILE A 186 -2.31 3.42 -9.54
CA ILE A 186 -2.57 3.86 -8.18
C ILE A 186 -2.62 5.40 -8.08
N GLN A 187 -1.76 6.11 -8.82
CA GLN A 187 -1.77 7.57 -8.88
C GLN A 187 -3.03 8.13 -9.55
N GLU A 188 -3.64 7.37 -10.46
CA GLU A 188 -4.92 7.78 -11.08
C GLU A 188 -6.05 7.88 -10.06
N VAL A 189 -5.99 7.20 -8.91
CA VAL A 189 -7.09 7.16 -7.91
C VAL A 189 -7.51 8.56 -7.48
N GLU A 190 -6.54 9.46 -7.24
CA GLU A 190 -6.79 10.84 -6.81
C GLU A 190 -7.72 11.60 -7.77
N TYR A 191 -7.58 11.33 -9.07
CA TYR A 191 -8.31 12.03 -10.12
C TYR A 191 -9.53 11.24 -10.60
N SER A 192 -9.45 9.91 -10.61
CA SER A 192 -10.49 9.06 -11.19
C SER A 192 -11.65 8.77 -10.23
N VAL A 193 -11.44 8.91 -8.92
CA VAL A 193 -12.44 8.55 -7.90
C VAL A 193 -12.90 9.80 -7.14
N GLU A 194 -14.21 10.04 -7.13
CA GLU A 194 -14.79 11.10 -6.30
C GLU A 194 -14.55 10.79 -4.82
N ARG A 195 -14.24 11.81 -4.00
CA ARG A 195 -13.91 11.64 -2.57
C ARG A 195 -14.97 10.84 -1.81
N SER A 196 -16.26 11.10 -2.09
CA SER A 196 -17.39 10.38 -1.49
C SER A 196 -17.48 8.90 -1.87
N LYS A 197 -16.82 8.49 -2.95
CA LYS A 197 -16.82 7.11 -3.48
C LYS A 197 -15.53 6.34 -3.17
N LEU A 198 -14.51 6.97 -2.57
CA LEU A 198 -13.24 6.32 -2.23
C LEU A 198 -13.44 5.06 -1.36
N LYS A 199 -14.34 5.12 -0.37
CA LYS A 199 -14.65 3.95 0.47
C LYS A 199 -15.16 2.78 -0.39
N HIS A 200 -16.14 3.03 -1.24
CA HIS A 200 -16.71 2.01 -2.12
C HIS A 200 -15.66 1.45 -3.10
N PHE A 201 -14.83 2.31 -3.68
CA PHE A 201 -13.73 1.90 -4.56
C PHE A 201 -12.78 0.89 -3.89
N TRP A 202 -12.31 1.20 -2.67
CA TRP A 202 -11.43 0.30 -1.94
C TRP A 202 -12.14 -0.98 -1.50
N GLU A 203 -13.39 -0.90 -1.06
CA GLU A 203 -14.21 -2.07 -0.76
C GLU A 203 -14.34 -2.99 -1.98
N THR A 204 -14.58 -2.44 -3.17
CA THR A 204 -14.66 -3.24 -4.40
C THR A 204 -13.36 -3.97 -4.72
N LEU A 205 -12.20 -3.32 -4.55
CA LEU A 205 -10.90 -3.95 -4.81
C LEU A 205 -10.51 -4.98 -3.74
N LEU A 206 -10.91 -4.76 -2.48
CA LEU A 206 -10.53 -5.61 -1.35
C LEU A 206 -11.51 -6.75 -1.06
N ASN A 207 -12.80 -6.63 -1.39
CA ASN A 207 -13.85 -7.59 -1.01
C ASN A 207 -14.00 -8.81 -1.92
N ASN A 208 -13.22 -8.95 -3.00
CA ASN A 208 -13.41 -10.02 -3.99
C ASN A 208 -12.87 -11.40 -3.56
N GLY A 209 -13.31 -11.93 -2.41
CA GLY A 209 -13.17 -13.35 -2.08
C GLY A 209 -13.32 -13.64 -0.58
N GLU A 210 -14.09 -14.68 -0.25
CA GLU A 210 -14.13 -15.31 1.08
C GLU A 210 -12.77 -15.97 1.36
N TRP A 211 -11.90 -15.29 2.11
CA TRP A 211 -10.71 -15.93 2.66
C TRP A 211 -10.52 -15.44 4.09
N ASP A 212 -10.81 -16.34 5.02
CA ASP A 212 -10.32 -16.28 6.39
C ASP A 212 -8.79 -16.26 6.30
N PHE A 213 -8.19 -15.16 6.76
CA PHE A 213 -6.76 -14.99 7.06
C PHE A 213 -5.78 -14.48 5.97
N ASP A 214 -6.01 -14.63 4.65
CA ASP A 214 -5.00 -14.27 3.65
C ASP A 214 -5.38 -13.03 2.81
N LEU A 215 -4.70 -11.90 3.06
CA LEU A 215 -4.76 -10.76 2.17
C LEU A 215 -3.83 -11.05 1.00
N SER A 216 -4.38 -11.52 -0.12
CA SER A 216 -3.56 -11.99 -1.25
C SER A 216 -2.49 -10.97 -1.66
N LYS A 217 -1.33 -11.46 -2.13
CA LYS A 217 -0.17 -10.63 -2.52
C LYS A 217 -0.52 -9.38 -3.33
N ARG A 218 -1.49 -9.50 -4.25
CA ARG A 218 -1.98 -8.40 -5.10
C ARG A 218 -2.69 -7.30 -4.29
N LYS A 219 -3.48 -7.68 -3.29
CA LYS A 219 -4.13 -6.74 -2.38
C LYS A 219 -3.10 -6.05 -1.48
N GLN A 220 -2.10 -6.78 -0.98
CA GLN A 220 -1.02 -6.17 -0.19
C GLN A 220 -0.24 -5.14 -1.02
N GLU A 221 0.07 -5.47 -2.27
CA GLU A 221 0.72 -4.56 -3.20
C GLU A 221 -0.11 -3.29 -3.46
N LEU A 222 -1.42 -3.44 -3.70
CA LEU A 222 -2.34 -2.29 -3.85
C LEU A 222 -2.30 -1.37 -2.62
N ILE A 223 -2.43 -1.94 -1.41
CA ILE A 223 -2.43 -1.16 -0.18
C ILE A 223 -1.08 -0.46 -0.01
N SER A 224 0.02 -1.21 -0.11
CA SER A 224 1.38 -0.68 0.08
C SER A 224 1.68 0.45 -0.89
N LYS A 225 1.39 0.25 -2.19
CA LYS A 225 1.60 1.27 -3.21
C LYS A 225 0.73 2.50 -3.00
N SER A 226 -0.53 2.35 -2.62
CA SER A 226 -1.38 3.50 -2.32
C SER A 226 -0.84 4.32 -1.13
N LEU A 227 -0.33 3.67 -0.09
CA LEU A 227 0.30 4.34 1.07
C LEU A 227 1.65 5.00 0.74
N GLU A 228 2.27 4.65 -0.40
CA GLU A 228 3.53 5.25 -0.88
C GLU A 228 3.28 6.51 -1.72
N VAL A 229 2.33 6.47 -2.66
CA VAL A 229 2.24 7.49 -3.72
C VAL A 229 1.02 8.39 -3.63
N ASN A 230 -0.06 7.96 -2.97
CA ASN A 230 -1.27 8.75 -2.87
C ASN A 230 -1.27 9.64 -1.62
N LYS A 231 -1.99 10.76 -1.72
CA LYS A 231 -2.21 11.69 -0.60
C LYS A 231 -3.07 11.04 0.49
N ASP A 232 -2.92 11.51 1.72
CA ASP A 232 -3.60 10.94 2.90
C ASP A 232 -5.11 10.79 2.72
N PHE A 233 -5.78 11.80 2.15
CA PHE A 233 -7.24 11.76 1.95
C PHE A 233 -7.72 10.60 1.06
N VAL A 234 -6.88 10.10 0.16
CA VAL A 234 -7.19 8.94 -0.70
C VAL A 234 -7.12 7.65 0.11
N ASN A 235 -6.23 7.62 1.10
CA ASN A 235 -5.91 6.46 1.93
C ASN A 235 -6.73 6.38 3.21
N ASP A 236 -7.39 7.46 3.67
CA ASP A 236 -8.17 7.46 4.92
C ASP A 236 -9.20 6.31 4.99
N SER A 237 -9.98 6.14 3.92
CA SER A 237 -10.98 5.06 3.85
C SER A 237 -10.33 3.69 3.68
N LEU A 238 -9.21 3.60 2.95
CA LEU A 238 -8.43 2.36 2.81
C LEU A 238 -7.91 1.88 4.18
N ILE A 239 -7.27 2.77 4.93
CA ILE A 239 -6.74 2.50 6.27
C ILE A 239 -7.87 2.09 7.20
N ALA A 240 -9.03 2.78 7.16
CA ALA A 240 -10.19 2.42 7.96
C ALA A 240 -10.70 0.99 7.66
N ILE A 241 -10.76 0.59 6.38
CA ILE A 241 -11.15 -0.77 5.98
C ILE A 241 -10.15 -1.81 6.52
N VAL A 242 -8.86 -1.57 6.38
CA VAL A 242 -7.82 -2.49 6.88
C VAL A 242 -7.85 -2.58 8.40
N LYS A 243 -8.01 -1.45 9.13
CA LYS A 243 -8.09 -1.44 10.61
C LYS A 243 -9.35 -2.15 11.13
N ALA A 244 -10.47 -2.08 10.40
CA ALA A 244 -11.72 -2.72 10.79
C ALA A 244 -11.61 -4.25 10.79
N ASN A 245 -10.76 -4.82 9.94
CA ASN A 245 -10.51 -6.27 9.88
C ASN A 245 -9.16 -6.61 10.54
N LYS A 246 -9.21 -7.17 11.76
CA LYS A 246 -8.02 -7.55 12.53
C LYS A 246 -7.10 -8.52 11.78
N PHE A 247 -7.63 -9.40 10.93
CA PHE A 247 -6.82 -10.32 10.15
C PHE A 247 -6.05 -9.58 9.06
N TYR A 248 -6.72 -8.69 8.34
CA TYR A 248 -6.11 -7.86 7.29
C TYR A 248 -5.01 -6.97 7.87
N LEU A 249 -5.27 -6.34 9.02
CA LEU A 249 -4.29 -5.50 9.67
C LEU A 249 -3.04 -6.28 10.09
N LYS A 250 -3.21 -7.44 10.72
CA LYS A 250 -2.10 -8.30 11.17
C LYS A 250 -1.25 -8.79 10.01
N ASP A 251 -1.89 -9.31 8.97
CA ASP A 251 -1.20 -9.84 7.81
C ASP A 251 -0.43 -8.73 7.08
N PHE A 252 -1.10 -7.60 6.79
CA PHE A 252 -0.47 -6.47 6.13
C PHE A 252 0.73 -5.92 6.92
N LEU A 253 0.57 -5.65 8.22
CA LEU A 253 1.66 -5.10 9.04
C LEU A 253 2.80 -6.10 9.28
N SER A 254 2.54 -7.40 9.23
CA SER A 254 3.60 -8.43 9.30
C SER A 254 4.52 -8.38 8.08
N ASN A 255 3.95 -8.13 6.90
CA ASN A 255 4.69 -8.07 5.63
C ASN A 255 5.23 -6.66 5.30
N HIS A 256 4.66 -5.61 5.91
CA HIS A 256 4.98 -4.21 5.65
C HIS A 256 5.22 -3.43 6.95
N THR A 257 6.20 -3.85 7.74
CA THR A 257 6.52 -3.25 9.05
C THR A 257 6.97 -1.78 8.96
N ASP A 258 7.43 -1.33 7.80
CA ASP A 258 7.79 0.06 7.50
C ASP A 258 6.57 0.99 7.38
N LYS A 259 5.38 0.43 7.15
CA LYS A 259 4.14 1.21 6.94
C LYS A 259 3.36 1.50 8.22
N VAL A 260 3.82 1.05 9.39
CA VAL A 260 3.07 1.19 10.66
C VAL A 260 2.61 2.63 10.93
N LEU A 261 3.47 3.62 10.69
CA LEU A 261 3.13 5.03 10.91
C LEU A 261 1.98 5.54 10.02
N ARG A 262 1.76 4.93 8.84
CA ARG A 262 0.67 5.32 7.94
C ARG A 262 -0.71 5.02 8.52
N PHE A 263 -0.80 4.13 9.52
CA PHE A 263 -2.08 3.73 10.12
C PHE A 263 -2.58 4.68 11.21
N ASN A 264 -1.79 5.69 11.58
CA ASN A 264 -2.14 6.75 12.53
C ASN A 264 -2.83 6.18 13.79
N PHE A 265 -2.23 5.16 14.39
CA PHE A 265 -2.77 4.57 15.62
C PHE A 265 -2.76 5.61 16.74
N ASN A 266 -3.87 5.72 17.47
CA ASN A 266 -3.88 6.43 18.75
C ASN A 266 -3.31 5.53 19.88
N GLU A 267 -3.05 6.11 21.05
CA GLU A 267 -2.45 5.40 22.19
C GLU A 267 -3.24 4.15 22.61
N GLU A 268 -4.58 4.22 22.62
CA GLU A 268 -5.45 3.09 22.95
C GLU A 268 -5.33 1.97 21.92
N GLU A 269 -5.31 2.33 20.63
CA GLU A 269 -5.14 1.37 19.54
C GLU A 269 -3.77 0.71 19.57
N VAL A 270 -2.69 1.47 19.84
CA VAL A 270 -1.34 0.93 20.01
C VAL A 270 -1.34 -0.10 21.15
N ARG A 271 -1.85 0.29 22.34
CA ARG A 271 -1.90 -0.58 23.51
C ARG A 271 -2.68 -1.86 23.25
N LYS A 272 -3.86 -1.73 22.64
CA LYS A 272 -4.70 -2.87 22.26
C LYS A 272 -4.00 -3.76 21.24
N PHE A 273 -3.28 -3.19 20.27
CA PHE A 273 -2.59 -3.94 19.24
C PHE A 273 -1.48 -4.81 19.81
N TRP A 274 -0.53 -4.22 20.56
CA TRP A 274 0.60 -5.01 21.07
C TRP A 274 0.18 -6.04 22.12
N LYS A 275 -0.92 -5.81 22.87
CA LYS A 275 -1.45 -6.80 23.81
C LYS A 275 -2.17 -7.97 23.16
N THR A 276 -2.97 -7.72 22.11
CA THR A 276 -3.96 -8.70 21.64
C THR A 276 -3.73 -9.19 20.21
N GLN A 277 -2.96 -8.45 19.42
CA GLN A 277 -2.81 -8.71 17.99
C GLN A 277 -1.38 -9.05 17.59
N LEU A 278 -0.41 -8.28 18.10
CA LEU A 278 1.02 -8.46 17.79
C LEU A 278 1.54 -9.87 18.13
N PRO A 279 1.14 -10.52 19.26
CA PRO A 279 1.56 -11.88 19.60
C PRO A 279 1.18 -12.96 18.59
N SER A 280 0.21 -12.70 17.71
CA SER A 280 -0.25 -13.67 16.70
C SER A 280 0.11 -13.24 15.27
N CYS A 281 1.03 -12.28 15.11
CA CYS A 281 1.52 -11.85 13.80
C CYS A 281 2.60 -12.81 13.31
N ASN A 282 2.78 -12.93 11.99
CA ASN A 282 3.81 -13.81 11.43
C ASN A 282 5.23 -13.26 11.69
N ASN A 283 5.40 -11.94 11.64
CA ASN A 283 6.66 -11.26 11.91
C ASN A 283 6.59 -10.45 13.21
N ILE A 284 6.55 -11.16 14.35
CA ILE A 284 6.38 -10.55 15.68
C ILE A 284 7.53 -9.57 15.99
N LEU A 285 8.79 -9.99 15.84
CA LEU A 285 9.95 -9.17 16.22
C LEU A 285 10.13 -7.97 15.29
N GLY A 286 9.98 -8.12 13.98
CA GLY A 286 10.09 -7.00 13.04
C GLY A 286 8.99 -5.97 13.25
N LEU A 287 7.77 -6.40 13.54
CA LEU A 287 6.68 -5.46 13.84
C LEU A 287 6.87 -4.79 15.20
N TYR A 288 7.24 -5.56 16.24
CA TYR A 288 7.48 -5.03 17.58
C TYR A 288 8.60 -3.98 17.59
N THR A 289 9.72 -4.26 16.94
CA THR A 289 10.82 -3.30 16.82
C THR A 289 10.44 -2.08 15.99
N SER A 290 9.55 -2.21 15.00
CA SER A 290 9.00 -1.05 14.29
C SER A 290 8.17 -0.16 15.23
N PHE A 291 7.38 -0.74 16.14
CA PHE A 291 6.65 0.03 17.15
C PHE A 291 7.60 0.75 18.12
N LEU A 292 8.64 0.07 18.61
CA LEU A 292 9.65 0.66 19.49
C LEU A 292 10.44 1.77 18.80
N ARG A 293 10.96 1.52 17.59
CA ARG A 293 11.75 2.48 16.82
C ARG A 293 11.00 3.79 16.56
N ASN A 294 9.69 3.69 16.33
CA ASN A 294 8.84 4.84 16.06
C ASN A 294 8.24 5.47 17.32
N GLY A 295 8.64 5.04 18.52
CA GLY A 295 8.18 5.60 19.79
C GLY A 295 6.67 5.43 20.04
N LEU A 296 6.05 4.41 19.43
CA LEU A 296 4.61 4.21 19.55
C LEU A 296 4.20 3.64 20.92
N ILE A 297 5.07 2.82 21.52
CA ILE A 297 4.86 2.26 22.86
C ILE A 297 5.47 3.23 23.87
N PRO A 298 4.70 3.78 24.82
CA PRO A 298 5.22 4.67 25.85
C PRO A 298 6.32 3.99 26.68
N GLN A 299 7.34 4.75 27.08
CA GLN A 299 8.53 4.22 27.77
C GLN A 299 8.20 3.38 29.02
N ASN A 300 7.18 3.80 29.78
CA ASN A 300 6.71 3.12 30.98
C ASN A 300 5.96 1.80 30.69
N GLU A 301 5.55 1.56 29.44
CA GLU A 301 4.87 0.33 29.02
C GLU A 301 5.82 -0.68 28.36
N ILE A 302 7.05 -0.29 28.01
CA ILE A 302 7.98 -1.14 27.25
C ILE A 302 8.30 -2.45 27.98
N ALA A 303 8.52 -2.41 29.30
CA ALA A 303 8.78 -3.63 30.07
C ALA A 303 7.58 -4.60 30.02
N GLU A 304 6.35 -4.09 30.10
CA GLU A 304 5.13 -4.88 29.97
C GLU A 304 5.00 -5.48 28.55
N ALA A 305 5.33 -4.67 27.53
CA ALA A 305 5.32 -5.12 26.15
C ALA A 305 6.38 -6.21 25.89
N ASN A 306 7.61 -6.06 26.41
CA ASN A 306 8.66 -7.09 26.32
C ASN A 306 8.16 -8.43 26.86
N ARG A 307 7.52 -8.46 28.04
CA ARG A 307 6.96 -9.70 28.62
C ARG A 307 5.95 -10.36 27.68
N THR A 308 5.07 -9.55 27.11
CA THR A 308 4.06 -10.01 26.15
C THR A 308 4.72 -10.64 24.93
N ILE A 309 5.79 -10.02 24.39
CA ILE A 309 6.49 -10.55 23.21
C ILE A 309 7.28 -11.82 23.54
N ILE A 310 7.99 -11.84 24.66
CA ILE A 310 8.78 -13.01 25.11
C ILE A 310 7.89 -14.23 25.30
N SER A 311 6.68 -14.07 25.84
CA SER A 311 5.73 -15.17 25.98
C SER A 311 5.18 -15.70 24.65
N ALA A 312 5.13 -14.83 23.62
CA ALA A 312 4.55 -15.13 22.31
C ALA A 312 5.53 -15.81 21.36
N ILE A 313 6.80 -15.35 21.32
CA ILE A 313 7.80 -15.90 20.40
C ILE A 313 8.29 -17.28 20.84
N ARG A 314 8.74 -18.08 19.87
CA ARG A 314 9.42 -19.37 20.12
C ARG A 314 10.86 -19.38 19.64
N GLU A 315 11.21 -18.44 18.77
CA GLU A 315 12.54 -18.25 18.21
C GLU A 315 13.00 -16.81 18.40
N TYR A 316 14.30 -16.61 18.60
CA TYR A 316 14.93 -15.29 18.62
C TYR A 316 15.96 -15.18 17.49
N SER A 317 15.52 -14.68 16.34
CA SER A 317 16.35 -14.50 15.14
C SER A 317 16.19 -13.10 14.52
N PRO A 318 16.40 -12.01 15.28
CA PRO A 318 16.29 -10.66 14.76
C PRO A 318 17.40 -10.34 13.74
N THR A 319 17.15 -9.37 12.87
CA THR A 319 18.20 -8.70 12.11
C THR A 319 19.10 -7.87 13.03
N ILE A 320 20.27 -7.44 12.55
CA ILE A 320 21.21 -6.61 13.32
C ILE A 320 20.51 -5.33 13.86
N ASN A 321 19.73 -4.66 13.01
CA ASN A 321 19.03 -3.42 13.40
C ASN A 321 17.94 -3.70 14.44
N GLU A 322 17.17 -4.77 14.26
CA GLU A 322 16.14 -5.18 15.22
C GLU A 322 16.76 -5.52 16.58
N HIS A 323 17.88 -6.24 16.59
CA HIS A 323 18.60 -6.59 17.81
C HIS A 323 19.07 -5.34 18.58
N GLN A 324 19.63 -4.34 17.89
CA GLN A 324 20.04 -3.09 18.53
C GLN A 324 18.87 -2.35 19.18
N ILE A 325 17.70 -2.34 18.52
CA ILE A 325 16.47 -1.76 19.08
C ILE A 325 16.04 -2.52 20.33
N LEU A 326 16.01 -3.85 20.28
CA LEU A 326 15.62 -4.69 21.43
C LEU A 326 16.58 -4.50 22.62
N LEU A 327 17.88 -4.44 22.34
CA LEU A 327 18.93 -4.19 23.34
C LEU A 327 18.74 -2.83 24.01
N GLY A 328 18.52 -1.77 23.23
CA GLY A 328 18.26 -0.42 23.74
C GLY A 328 16.96 -0.29 24.55
N ASN A 329 16.03 -1.23 24.40
CA ASN A 329 14.74 -1.24 25.08
C ASN A 329 14.62 -2.32 26.17
N GLY A 330 15.75 -2.80 26.68
CA GLY A 330 15.80 -3.65 27.88
C GLY A 330 15.26 -5.07 27.69
N PHE A 331 15.20 -5.58 26.46
CA PHE A 331 14.65 -6.90 26.15
C PHE A 331 15.36 -8.03 26.89
N LEU A 332 16.70 -7.99 27.00
CA LEU A 332 17.48 -9.01 27.73
C LEU A 332 17.10 -9.10 29.20
N ASN A 333 16.92 -7.95 29.87
CA ASN A 333 16.56 -7.93 31.29
C ASN A 333 15.21 -8.61 31.51
N THR A 334 14.22 -8.26 30.68
CA THR A 334 12.90 -8.91 30.74
C THR A 334 12.99 -10.40 30.38
N PHE A 335 13.84 -10.79 29.43
CA PHE A 335 14.06 -12.21 29.11
C PHE A 335 14.62 -12.98 30.31
N LYS A 336 15.61 -12.42 31.02
CA LYS A 336 16.15 -13.05 32.23
C LYS A 336 15.08 -13.24 33.31
N GLU A 337 14.26 -12.22 33.54
CA GLU A 337 13.16 -12.27 34.51
C GLU A 337 12.11 -13.33 34.15
N GLU A 338 11.64 -13.35 32.90
CA GLU A 338 10.51 -14.18 32.49
C GLU A 338 10.92 -15.63 32.15
N VAL A 339 12.15 -15.83 31.66
CA VAL A 339 12.64 -17.12 31.18
C VAL A 339 13.59 -17.76 32.18
N LEU A 340 14.73 -17.12 32.46
CA LEU A 340 15.76 -17.75 33.30
C LEU A 340 15.31 -17.90 34.75
N ASN A 341 14.72 -16.85 35.31
CA ASN A 341 14.24 -16.84 36.69
C ASN A 341 12.90 -17.55 36.87
N ASN A 342 12.34 -18.12 35.80
CA ASN A 342 11.13 -18.91 35.89
C ASN A 342 11.36 -20.16 36.74
N SER A 343 10.42 -20.46 37.64
CA SER A 343 10.47 -21.65 38.48
C SER A 343 10.43 -22.95 37.67
N SER A 344 9.92 -22.92 36.45
CA SER A 344 9.86 -24.07 35.54
C SER A 344 11.18 -24.35 34.81
N PHE A 345 12.17 -23.45 34.91
CA PHE A 345 13.48 -23.62 34.26
C PHE A 345 14.29 -24.77 34.92
N VAL A 346 14.04 -25.05 36.19
CA VAL A 346 14.73 -26.10 36.96
C VAL A 346 13.71 -26.93 37.75
N GLY A 347 14.07 -28.17 38.10
CA GLY A 347 13.20 -29.08 38.86
C GLY A 347 12.45 -30.11 38.00
N TYR A 348 11.43 -30.75 38.59
CA TYR A 348 10.73 -31.88 37.99
C TYR A 348 10.09 -31.52 36.64
N LYS A 349 10.41 -32.29 35.60
CA LYS A 349 9.95 -32.05 34.21
C LYS A 349 10.33 -30.69 33.61
N SER A 350 11.31 -29.98 34.17
CA SER A 350 11.79 -28.70 33.63
C SER A 350 12.24 -28.78 32.17
N TYR A 351 12.78 -29.93 31.73
CA TYR A 351 13.16 -30.16 30.34
C TYR A 351 12.02 -29.94 29.34
N LEU A 352 10.75 -30.24 29.67
CA LEU A 352 9.62 -30.00 28.76
C LEU A 352 9.42 -28.50 28.52
N TRP A 353 9.52 -27.71 29.59
CA TRP A 353 9.36 -26.27 29.54
C TRP A 353 10.54 -25.59 28.82
N VAL A 354 11.76 -26.08 29.06
CA VAL A 354 12.98 -25.60 28.39
C VAL A 354 13.00 -26.00 26.92
N ASN A 355 12.54 -27.20 26.56
CA ASN A 355 12.45 -27.65 25.16
C ASN A 355 11.58 -26.70 24.31
N ASP A 356 10.42 -26.28 24.82
CA ASP A 356 9.51 -25.30 24.16
C ASP A 356 10.17 -23.92 23.98
N ARG A 357 11.27 -23.63 24.68
CA ARG A 357 12.01 -22.36 24.64
C ARG A 357 13.45 -22.50 24.16
N ALA A 358 13.83 -23.66 23.63
CA ALA A 358 15.22 -23.90 23.28
C ALA A 358 15.72 -22.93 22.21
N ASP A 359 14.87 -22.63 21.21
CA ASP A 359 15.23 -21.76 20.09
C ASP A 359 15.31 -20.28 20.50
N ILE A 360 14.43 -19.79 21.39
CA ILE A 360 14.57 -18.44 21.98
C ILE A 360 15.81 -18.32 22.89
N ILE A 361 16.07 -19.32 23.75
CA ILE A 361 17.25 -19.31 24.65
C ILE A 361 18.54 -19.29 23.83
N SER A 362 18.65 -20.19 22.86
CA SER A 362 19.82 -20.29 21.98
C SER A 362 20.00 -19.04 21.12
N GLY A 363 18.90 -18.48 20.58
CA GLY A 363 18.92 -17.22 19.85
C GLY A 363 19.41 -16.04 20.69
N VAL A 364 18.97 -15.94 21.96
CA VAL A 364 19.46 -14.90 22.88
C VAL A 364 20.96 -15.05 23.14
N ILE A 365 21.43 -16.26 23.46
CA ILE A 365 22.87 -16.53 23.66
C ILE A 365 23.67 -16.10 22.44
N LYS A 366 23.21 -16.47 21.24
CA LYS A 366 23.92 -16.19 19.98
C LYS A 366 24.08 -14.69 19.70
N ASN A 367 23.11 -13.86 20.09
CA ASN A 367 23.04 -12.46 19.68
C ASN A 367 23.49 -11.48 20.78
N TYR A 368 23.34 -11.82 22.06
CA TYR A 368 23.78 -10.96 23.16
C TYR A 368 25.22 -11.26 23.58
N PRO A 369 25.93 -10.27 24.17
CA PRO A 369 27.21 -10.52 24.81
C PRO A 369 27.11 -11.62 25.87
N PRO A 370 28.17 -12.40 26.10
CA PRO A 370 28.19 -13.43 27.13
C PRO A 370 27.84 -12.89 28.50
N ASP A 371 26.95 -13.62 29.15
CA ASP A 371 26.27 -13.15 30.35
C ASP A 371 26.31 -14.19 31.46
N ASN A 372 26.67 -13.71 32.66
CA ASN A 372 26.86 -14.55 33.83
C ASN A 372 25.57 -15.26 34.28
N ASP A 373 24.43 -14.57 34.25
CA ASP A 373 23.16 -15.12 34.73
C ASP A 373 22.69 -16.24 33.80
N ILE A 374 22.89 -16.06 32.48
CA ILE A 374 22.59 -17.09 31.48
C ILE A 374 23.38 -18.36 31.77
N ILE A 375 24.71 -18.28 31.85
CA ILE A 375 25.53 -19.50 31.97
C ILE A 375 25.33 -20.19 33.31
N ASN A 376 25.17 -19.45 34.40
CA ASN A 376 24.92 -20.03 35.72
C ASN A 376 23.58 -20.77 35.74
N ARG A 377 22.54 -20.19 35.13
CA ARG A 377 21.23 -20.85 35.06
C ARG A 377 21.23 -22.08 34.17
N LEU A 378 22.02 -22.07 33.09
CA LEU A 378 22.25 -23.27 32.27
C LEU A 378 22.97 -24.36 33.07
N VAL A 379 24.02 -24.03 33.80
CA VAL A 379 24.73 -24.98 34.68
C VAL A 379 23.78 -25.60 35.69
N GLU A 380 22.96 -24.78 36.35
CA GLU A 380 21.96 -25.26 37.31
C GLU A 380 20.96 -26.22 36.68
N HIS A 381 20.48 -25.93 35.46
CA HIS A 381 19.58 -26.81 34.71
C HIS A 381 20.24 -28.15 34.36
N TYR A 382 21.48 -28.15 33.88
CA TYR A 382 22.18 -29.37 33.47
C TYR A 382 22.76 -30.18 34.63
N ASN A 383 22.82 -29.62 35.84
CA ASN A 383 23.06 -30.37 37.07
C ASN A 383 21.83 -31.15 37.56
N GLN A 384 20.64 -30.86 37.02
CA GLN A 384 19.43 -31.63 37.33
C GLN A 384 19.46 -33.00 36.65
N ARG A 385 18.76 -33.97 37.26
CA ARG A 385 18.49 -35.27 36.63
C ARG A 385 17.66 -35.13 35.35
N ASP A 386 16.65 -34.25 35.41
CA ASP A 386 15.75 -33.93 34.29
C ASP A 386 16.27 -32.66 33.61
N ASN A 387 16.87 -32.79 32.43
CA ASN A 387 17.43 -31.65 31.67
C ASN A 387 17.17 -31.78 30.15
N SER A 388 17.31 -30.67 29.44
CA SER A 388 16.93 -30.52 28.03
C SER A 388 18.03 -30.96 27.07
N ASP A 389 17.88 -32.12 26.44
CA ASP A 389 18.73 -32.53 25.31
C ASP A 389 18.45 -31.68 24.05
N TRP A 390 17.21 -31.22 23.88
CA TRP A 390 16.82 -30.37 22.74
C TRP A 390 17.60 -29.05 22.71
N LEU A 391 17.80 -28.41 23.86
CA LEU A 391 18.63 -27.20 23.97
C LEU A 391 20.13 -27.50 23.75
N LEU A 392 20.62 -28.67 24.18
CA LEU A 392 22.02 -29.08 23.90
C LEU A 392 22.28 -29.20 22.40
N GLU A 393 21.30 -29.67 21.62
CA GLU A 393 21.46 -29.76 20.16
C GLU A 393 21.72 -28.38 19.53
N ARG A 394 21.06 -27.33 20.02
CA ARG A 394 21.25 -25.96 19.54
C ARG A 394 22.62 -25.41 19.89
N PHE A 395 23.17 -25.81 21.04
CA PHE A 395 24.51 -25.42 21.47
C PHE A 395 25.61 -25.90 20.51
N ASN A 396 25.41 -26.99 19.76
CA ASN A 396 26.37 -27.42 18.74
C ASN A 396 26.64 -26.35 17.67
N ASN A 397 25.67 -25.47 17.41
CA ASN A 397 25.79 -24.40 16.42
C ASN A 397 26.21 -23.05 17.02
N ILE A 398 26.33 -22.97 18.34
CA ILE A 398 26.67 -21.73 19.08
C ILE A 398 28.05 -21.85 19.69
N PHE A 399 28.25 -22.89 20.50
CA PHE A 399 29.50 -23.11 21.22
C PHE A 399 30.48 -23.94 20.40
N ILE A 400 30.98 -23.32 19.33
CA ILE A 400 32.02 -23.89 18.47
C ILE A 400 33.38 -23.63 19.11
N GLU A 401 34.24 -24.65 19.13
CA GLU A 401 35.60 -24.55 19.68
C GLU A 401 36.39 -23.42 19.00
N GLY A 402 37.05 -22.59 19.80
CA GLY A 402 37.84 -21.45 19.32
C GLY A 402 37.04 -20.19 18.96
N SER A 403 35.70 -20.26 18.92
CA SER A 403 34.89 -19.06 18.69
C SER A 403 34.92 -18.08 19.88
N THR A 404 34.77 -16.78 19.58
CA THR A 404 34.80 -15.71 20.58
C THR A 404 33.78 -15.96 21.71
N ILE A 405 32.53 -16.27 21.34
CA ILE A 405 31.46 -16.52 22.31
C ILE A 405 31.78 -17.69 23.25
N THR A 406 32.30 -18.80 22.71
CA THR A 406 32.71 -19.96 23.52
C THR A 406 33.81 -19.58 24.50
N ASN A 407 34.85 -18.87 24.04
CA ASN A 407 35.99 -18.51 24.88
C ASN A 407 35.60 -17.53 26.00
N GLU A 408 34.70 -16.60 25.70
CA GLU A 408 34.19 -15.66 26.69
C GLU A 408 33.33 -16.37 27.75
N TYR A 409 32.43 -17.28 27.36
CA TYR A 409 31.68 -18.10 28.34
C TYR A 409 32.59 -19.03 29.15
N LYS A 410 33.63 -19.62 28.55
CA LYS A 410 34.67 -20.36 29.29
C LYS A 410 35.35 -19.48 30.34
N SER A 411 35.69 -18.25 29.97
CA SER A 411 36.33 -17.30 30.89
C SER A 411 35.43 -16.94 32.06
N ILE A 412 34.11 -16.81 31.83
CA ILE A 412 33.12 -16.59 32.90
C ILE A 412 33.06 -17.80 33.85
N LEU A 413 32.95 -19.02 33.31
CA LEU A 413 32.91 -20.26 34.11
C LEU A 413 34.16 -20.43 34.98
N GLN A 414 35.34 -20.19 34.40
CA GLN A 414 36.63 -20.26 35.11
C GLN A 414 36.74 -19.20 36.20
N SER A 415 36.36 -17.95 35.90
CA SER A 415 36.44 -16.84 36.85
C SER A 415 35.53 -17.04 38.07
N ASN A 416 34.39 -17.70 37.87
CA ASN A 416 33.42 -17.98 38.93
C ASN A 416 33.65 -19.31 39.66
N ASN A 417 34.67 -20.09 39.25
CA ASN A 417 34.97 -21.41 39.79
C ASN A 417 33.74 -22.36 39.81
N VAL A 418 32.98 -22.35 38.71
CA VAL A 418 31.74 -23.13 38.57
C VAL A 418 32.07 -24.53 38.07
N GLU A 419 31.59 -25.55 38.77
CA GLU A 419 31.72 -26.94 38.32
C GLU A 419 30.83 -27.18 37.08
N ILE A 420 31.47 -27.55 35.97
CA ILE A 420 30.81 -27.72 34.66
C ILE A 420 30.10 -29.09 34.63
N PRO A 421 28.78 -29.13 34.41
CA PRO A 421 28.03 -30.38 34.30
C PRO A 421 28.57 -31.26 33.16
N GLU A 422 28.56 -32.58 33.32
CA GLU A 422 29.09 -33.55 32.32
C GLU A 422 28.59 -33.27 30.89
N LYS A 423 27.29 -32.99 30.73
CA LYS A 423 26.68 -32.70 29.42
C LYS A 423 27.18 -31.40 28.77
N LEU A 424 27.71 -30.46 29.56
CA LEU A 424 28.25 -29.18 29.08
C LEU A 424 29.76 -29.22 28.83
N LYS A 425 30.50 -30.18 29.40
CA LYS A 425 31.96 -30.32 29.22
C LYS A 425 32.39 -30.45 27.76
N LYS A 426 31.53 -31.02 26.90
CA LYS A 426 31.78 -31.07 25.44
C LYS A 426 32.01 -29.68 24.84
N TYR A 427 31.32 -28.66 25.34
CA TYR A 427 31.41 -27.28 24.84
C TYR A 427 32.43 -26.46 25.63
N PHE A 428 32.60 -26.79 26.91
CA PHE A 428 33.48 -26.12 27.85
C PHE A 428 34.43 -27.12 28.53
N PRO A 429 35.41 -27.69 27.78
CA PRO A 429 36.38 -28.63 28.32
C PRO A 429 37.35 -28.01 29.32
#